data_AF-A0A846QN42-F1
#
_entry.id   AF-A0A846QN42-F1
#
_cell.length_a   1.000
_cell.length_b   1.000
_cell.length_c   1.000
_cell.angle_alpha   90.00
_cell.angle_beta   90.00
_cell.angle_gamma   90.00
#
_symmetry.space_group_name_H-M   'P 1'
#
loop_
_entity.id
_entity.type
_entity.pdbx_description
1 polymer ?
#
loop_
_entity_poly.entity_id
_entity_poly.type
_entity_poly.pdbx_seq_one_letter_code
_entity_poly.pdbx_strand_id
1 'polypeptide(L)'
;MQLTESMMFGAIALCALVTYSLRAGGLLLAERLPQSGRIRKAMDALPGTIMVSLVAPSVFAAGAGGMAGAALTVLVAWRTGNVFVAMLAGMAVVAVERNFLV
;
A
#
# COMPACT_ATOMS: atom_id res chain seq x y z
N MET A 1 12.42 13.01 30.24
CA MET A 1 13.21 12.26 29.24
C MET A 1 13.09 10.74 29.41
N GLN A 2 13.13 10.18 30.64
CA GLN A 2 12.85 8.73 30.87
C GLN A 2 11.37 8.33 30.70
N LEU A 3 10.41 9.22 30.96
CA LEU A 3 8.98 8.96 30.74
C LEU A 3 8.62 8.74 29.26
N THR A 4 9.33 9.36 28.33
CA THR A 4 9.13 9.15 26.89
C THR A 4 9.62 7.77 26.45
N GLU A 5 10.71 7.26 27.02
CA GLU A 5 11.23 5.92 26.66
C GLU A 5 10.26 4.82 27.08
N SER A 6 9.72 4.88 28.30
CA SER A 6 8.71 3.90 28.76
C SER A 6 7.40 3.98 27.96
N MET A 7 6.97 5.18 27.56
CA MET A 7 5.83 5.37 26.66
C MET A 7 6.11 4.82 25.25
N MET A 8 7.32 4.93 24.73
CA MET A 8 7.70 4.36 23.43
C MET A 8 7.64 2.83 23.44
N PHE A 9 8.21 2.18 24.46
CA PHE A 9 8.11 0.73 24.59
C PHE A 9 6.66 0.28 24.78
N GLY A 10 5.87 1.03 25.56
CA GLY A 10 4.43 0.78 25.71
C GLY A 10 3.67 0.90 24.38
N ALA A 11 3.94 1.94 23.59
CA ALA A 11 3.31 2.16 22.29
C ALA A 11 3.69 1.07 21.27
N ILE A 12 4.96 0.65 21.25
CA ILE A 12 5.42 -0.44 20.38
C ILE A 12 4.76 -1.77 20.79
N ALA A 13 4.73 -2.08 22.09
CA ALA A 13 4.08 -3.28 22.61
C ALA A 13 2.58 -3.29 22.29
N LEU A 14 1.90 -2.14 22.43
CA LEU A 14 0.49 -2.00 22.09
C LEU A 14 0.26 -2.16 20.58
N CYS A 15 1.05 -1.48 19.73
CA CYS A 15 0.98 -1.65 18.28
C CYS A 15 1.22 -3.10 17.85
N ALA A 16 2.21 -3.76 18.46
CA ALA A 16 2.49 -5.17 18.20
C ALA A 16 1.28 -6.03 18.59
N LEU A 17 0.74 -5.86 19.80
CA LEU A 17 -0.44 -6.59 20.26
C LEU A 17 -1.64 -6.39 19.33
N VAL A 18 -1.94 -5.17 18.94
CA VAL A 18 -3.06 -4.85 18.04
C VAL A 18 -2.83 -5.47 16.66
N THR A 19 -1.62 -5.36 16.12
CA THR A 19 -1.29 -5.93 14.80
C THR A 19 -1.40 -7.45 14.81
N TYR A 20 -0.85 -8.12 15.82
CA TYR A 20 -0.95 -9.56 15.97
C TYR A 20 -2.40 -10.02 16.20
N SER A 21 -3.16 -9.29 17.01
CA SER A 21 -4.57 -9.60 17.27
C SER A 21 -5.42 -9.45 16.01
N LEU A 22 -5.20 -8.42 15.20
CA LEU A 22 -5.89 -8.23 13.92
C LEU A 22 -5.54 -9.35 12.93
N ARG A 23 -4.28 -9.79 12.91
CA ARG A 23 -3.83 -10.87 12.03
C ARG A 23 -4.36 -12.24 12.46
N ALA A 24 -4.32 -12.54 13.76
CA ALA A 24 -4.90 -13.75 14.33
C ALA A 24 -6.43 -13.77 14.15
N GLY A 25 -7.10 -12.64 14.43
CA GLY A 25 -8.53 -12.47 14.19
C GLY A 25 -8.90 -12.66 12.72
N GLY A 26 -8.12 -12.10 11.80
CA GLY A 26 -8.31 -12.29 10.36
C GLY A 26 -8.19 -13.75 9.93
N LEU A 27 -7.21 -14.50 10.47
CA LEU A 27 -7.04 -15.94 10.20
C LEU A 27 -8.22 -16.78 10.73
N LEU A 28 -8.67 -16.51 11.96
CA LEU A 28 -9.83 -17.19 12.56
C LEU A 28 -11.13 -16.87 11.84
N LEU A 29 -11.29 -15.63 11.38
CA LEU A 29 -12.47 -15.20 10.63
C LEU A 29 -12.44 -15.75 9.20
N ALA A 30 -11.25 -15.94 8.61
CA ALA A 30 -11.09 -16.51 7.27
C ALA A 30 -11.66 -17.93 7.16
N GLU A 31 -11.60 -18.73 8.23
CA GLU A 31 -12.26 -20.06 8.28
C GLU A 31 -13.80 -19.96 8.26
N ARG A 32 -14.37 -18.84 8.70
CA ARG A 32 -15.82 -18.57 8.73
C ARG A 32 -16.31 -17.85 7.47
N LEU A 33 -15.42 -17.46 6.56
CA LEU A 33 -15.80 -16.73 5.35
C LEU A 33 -16.53 -17.65 4.36
N PRO A 34 -17.62 -17.18 3.73
CA PRO A 34 -18.37 -17.97 2.76
C PRO A 34 -17.48 -18.31 1.56
N GLN A 35 -17.27 -19.60 1.35
CA GLN A 35 -16.39 -20.15 0.32
C GLN A 35 -16.96 -20.00 -1.10
N SER A 36 -18.26 -19.71 -1.26
CA SER A 36 -18.91 -19.55 -2.57
C SER A 36 -19.88 -18.36 -2.62
N GLY A 37 -20.02 -17.76 -3.81
CA GLY A 37 -21.01 -16.72 -4.10
C GLY A 37 -20.44 -15.33 -4.44
N ARG A 38 -21.33 -14.33 -4.55
CA ARG A 38 -20.99 -12.92 -4.85
C ARG A 38 -20.11 -12.27 -3.78
N ILE A 39 -20.27 -12.67 -2.51
CA ILE A 39 -19.52 -12.10 -1.38
C ILE A 39 -18.03 -12.44 -1.48
N ARG A 40 -17.67 -13.67 -1.88
CA ARG A 40 -16.27 -14.08 -2.09
C ARG A 40 -15.57 -13.21 -3.13
N LYS A 41 -16.22 -12.96 -4.28
CA LYS A 41 -15.68 -12.07 -5.32
C LYS A 41 -15.47 -10.64 -4.82
N ALA A 42 -16.39 -10.14 -3.99
CA ALA A 42 -16.23 -8.83 -3.36
C ALA A 42 -15.04 -8.82 -2.39
N MET A 43 -14.86 -9.89 -1.61
CA MET A 43 -13.73 -10.03 -0.69
C MET A 43 -12.39 -10.19 -1.40
N ASP A 44 -12.32 -10.93 -2.50
CA ASP A 44 -11.11 -11.06 -3.30
C ASP A 44 -10.73 -9.73 -4.00
N ALA A 45 -11.71 -8.85 -4.25
CA ALA A 45 -11.49 -7.52 -4.81
C ALA A 45 -11.09 -6.45 -3.77
N LEU A 46 -11.38 -6.65 -2.48
CA LEU A 46 -11.07 -5.69 -1.41
C LEU A 46 -9.57 -5.32 -1.34
N PRO A 47 -8.62 -6.26 -1.32
CA PRO A 47 -7.20 -5.94 -1.15
C PRO A 47 -6.69 -4.99 -2.25
N GLY A 48 -7.03 -5.29 -3.50
CA GLY A 48 -6.66 -4.45 -4.64
C GLY A 48 -7.35 -3.09 -4.60
N THR A 49 -8.64 -3.06 -4.28
CA THR A 49 -9.42 -1.81 -4.24
C THR A 49 -8.94 -0.86 -3.14
N ILE A 50 -8.60 -1.38 -1.97
CA ILE A 50 -8.05 -0.57 -0.85
C ILE A 50 -6.69 0.02 -1.24
N MET A 51 -5.82 -0.77 -1.86
CA MET A 51 -4.54 -0.28 -2.38
C MET A 51 -4.72 0.85 -3.39
N VAL A 52 -5.63 0.70 -4.34
CA VAL A 52 -5.93 1.75 -5.33
C VAL A 52 -6.51 2.99 -4.66
N SER A 53 -7.42 2.84 -3.69
CA SER A 53 -8.03 3.95 -2.94
C SER A 53 -7.01 4.75 -2.13
N LEU A 54 -5.98 4.10 -1.58
CA LEU A 54 -4.89 4.77 -0.87
C LEU A 54 -3.89 5.46 -1.81
N VAL A 55 -3.59 4.82 -2.94
CA VAL A 55 -2.61 5.34 -3.90
C VAL A 55 -3.18 6.46 -4.77
N ALA A 56 -4.46 6.41 -5.12
CA ALA A 56 -5.10 7.44 -5.95
C ALA A 56 -4.88 8.87 -5.39
N PRO A 57 -5.25 9.20 -4.14
CA PRO A 57 -5.06 10.55 -3.61
C PRO A 57 -3.58 10.92 -3.43
N SER A 58 -2.69 9.96 -3.14
CA SER A 58 -1.26 10.25 -3.00
C SER A 58 -0.63 10.62 -4.33
N VAL A 59 -1.04 9.97 -5.42
CA VAL A 59 -0.63 10.31 -6.79
C VAL A 59 -1.19 11.67 -7.21
N PHE A 60 -2.46 11.97 -6.88
CA PHE A 60 -3.04 13.28 -7.14
C PHE A 60 -2.31 14.40 -6.38
N ALA A 61 -1.95 14.18 -5.12
CA ALA A 61 -1.21 15.15 -4.31
C ALA A 61 0.23 15.40 -4.82
N ALA A 62 0.83 14.43 -5.52
CA ALA A 62 2.15 14.55 -6.11
C ALA A 62 2.20 15.40 -7.41
N GLY A 63 1.04 15.81 -7.95
CA GLY A 63 0.95 16.67 -9.14
C GLY A 63 1.14 15.94 -10.47
N ALA A 64 1.38 16.70 -11.55
CA ALA A 64 1.48 16.18 -12.92
C ALA A 64 2.56 15.11 -13.07
N GLY A 65 3.73 15.29 -12.46
CA GLY A 65 4.83 14.32 -12.47
C GLY A 65 4.52 13.02 -11.72
N GLY A 66 3.74 13.11 -10.63
CA GLY A 66 3.26 11.94 -9.90
C GLY A 66 2.32 11.08 -10.75
N MET A 67 1.39 11.72 -11.48
CA MET A 67 0.48 11.03 -12.40
C MET A 67 1.23 10.38 -13.57
N ALA A 68 2.19 11.08 -14.18
CA ALA A 68 3.01 10.54 -15.26
C ALA A 68 3.87 9.34 -14.79
N GLY A 69 4.49 9.46 -13.61
CA GLY A 69 5.27 8.39 -12.99
C GLY A 69 4.42 7.16 -12.64
N ALA A 70 3.22 7.37 -12.08
CA ALA A 70 2.29 6.28 -11.79
C ALA A 70 1.81 5.57 -13.06
N ALA A 71 1.45 6.33 -14.11
CA ALA A 71 1.04 5.77 -15.40
C ALA A 71 2.15 4.93 -16.05
N LEU A 72 3.38 5.44 -16.05
CA LEU A 72 4.54 4.71 -16.56
C LEU A 72 4.86 3.46 -15.72
N THR A 73 4.75 3.55 -14.39
CA THR A 73 4.93 2.39 -13.50
C THR A 73 3.94 1.29 -13.84
N VAL A 74 2.65 1.64 -14.02
CA VAL A 74 1.60 0.68 -14.40
C VAL A 74 1.90 0.08 -15.77
N LEU A 75 2.30 0.90 -16.75
CA LEU A 75 2.61 0.44 -18.10
C LEU A 75 3.80 -0.54 -18.12
N VAL A 76 4.88 -0.22 -17.40
CA VAL A 76 6.10 -1.04 -17.32
C VAL A 76 5.84 -2.32 -16.52
N ALA A 77 5.08 -2.25 -15.43
CA ALA A 77 4.67 -3.41 -14.66
C ALA A 77 3.86 -4.39 -15.52
N TRP A 78 2.93 -3.88 -16.33
CA TRP A 78 2.10 -4.69 -17.21
C TRP A 78 2.88 -5.31 -18.36
N ARG A 79 3.90 -4.61 -18.89
CA ARG A 79 4.71 -5.09 -20.02
C ARG A 79 5.80 -6.08 -19.60
N THR A 80 6.48 -5.83 -18.48
CA THR A 80 7.74 -6.52 -18.12
C THR A 80 7.51 -7.68 -17.17
N GLY A 81 6.39 -7.67 -16.42
CA GLY A 81 6.14 -8.65 -15.35
C GLY A 81 7.12 -8.58 -14.17
N ASN A 82 8.11 -7.68 -14.22
CA ASN A 82 9.12 -7.49 -13.19
C ASN A 82 8.87 -6.17 -12.42
N VAL A 83 8.49 -6.32 -11.15
CA VAL A 83 8.15 -5.21 -10.26
C VAL A 83 9.34 -4.28 -10.03
N PHE A 84 10.57 -4.79 -9.99
CA PHE A 84 11.76 -3.96 -9.78
C PHE A 84 11.99 -2.96 -10.93
N VAL A 85 11.80 -3.41 -12.17
CA VAL A 85 11.96 -2.53 -13.35
C VAL A 85 10.86 -1.46 -13.37
N ALA A 86 9.63 -1.84 -13.02
CA ALA A 86 8.52 -0.90 -12.91
C ALA A 86 8.76 0.18 -11.84
N MET A 87 9.27 -0.22 -10.66
CA MET A 87 9.62 0.70 -9.59
C MET A 87 10.71 1.68 -10.02
N LEU A 88 11.79 1.19 -10.64
CA LEU A 88 12.89 2.05 -11.09
C LEU A 88 12.43 3.04 -12.16
N ALA A 89 11.62 2.61 -13.12
CA ALA A 89 11.08 3.47 -14.17
C ALA A 89 10.17 4.57 -13.58
N GLY A 90 9.25 4.20 -12.68
CA GLY A 90 8.40 5.17 -11.98
C GLY A 90 9.19 6.18 -11.15
N MET A 91 10.16 5.69 -10.39
CA MET A 91 11.02 6.51 -9.54
C MET A 91 11.87 7.48 -10.37
N ALA A 92 12.42 7.03 -11.51
CA ALA A 92 13.18 7.89 -12.40
C ALA A 92 12.33 9.05 -12.96
N VAL A 93 11.07 8.78 -13.33
CA VAL A 93 10.15 9.81 -13.83
C VAL A 93 9.83 10.84 -12.75
N VAL A 94 9.51 10.39 -11.53
CA VAL A 94 9.22 11.29 -10.41
C VAL A 94 10.47 12.07 -10.01
N ALA A 95 11.65 11.46 -10.03
CA ALA A 95 12.91 12.13 -9.74
C ALA A 95 13.25 13.22 -10.76
N VAL A 96 13.05 12.96 -12.06
CA VAL A 96 13.29 13.92 -13.13
C VAL A 96 12.32 15.10 -13.02
N GLU A 97 11.03 14.83 -12.84
CA GLU A 97 10.01 15.88 -12.66
C GLU A 97 10.30 16.75 -11.44
N ARG A 98 10.69 16.14 -10.32
CA ARG A 98 11.02 16.88 -9.10
C ARG A 98 12.31 17.69 -9.24
N ASN A 99 13.24 17.27 -10.09
CA ASN A 99 14.49 17.98 -10.36
C ASN A 99 14.34 19.08 -11.43
N PHE A 100 13.28 19.05 -12.24
CA PHE A 100 13.03 20.08 -13.27
C PHE A 100 12.15 21.24 -12.76
N LEU A 101 11.50 21.08 -11.59
CA LEU A 101 10.59 22.06 -10.97
C LEU A 101 11.17 22.73 -9.70
N VAL A 102 12.45 22.52 -9.37
CA VAL A 102 13.22 23.27 -8.35
C VAL A 102 14.22 24.16 -9.06
#